data_AF-A0A6P3WNC0-F1
#
_entry.id   AF-A0A6P3WNC0-F1
#
_cell.length_a   1.000
_cell.length_b   1.000
_cell.length_c   1.000
_cell.angle_alpha   90.00
_cell.angle_beta   90.00
_cell.angle_gamma   90.00
#
_symmetry.space_group_name_H-M   'P 1'
#
loop_
_entity.id
_entity.type
_entity.pdbx_description
1 polymer ?
#
loop_
_entity_poly.entity_id
_entity_poly.type
_entity_poly.pdbx_seq_one_letter_code
_entity_poly.pdbx_strand_id
1 'polypeptide(L)'
;MHPRASKSPVTPEIIIKIYDMVLVHRRVEVRELAEITCISNERVHCILHNELHMEKLSHIPPDLAYSDYYLFPKLKIFLAGQKFRLNEQVIQEINKYFEVLEESYFREGITNLK
;
A
#
# COMPACT_ATOMS: atom_id res chain seq x y z
N MET A 1 11.17 -7.44 -40.66
CA MET A 1 10.28 -7.91 -39.58
C MET A 1 11.15 -8.27 -38.39
N HIS A 2 11.04 -7.55 -37.27
CA HIS A 2 11.80 -7.90 -36.06
C HIS A 2 11.04 -8.99 -35.27
N PRO A 3 11.73 -10.00 -34.69
CA PRO A 3 11.07 -11.03 -33.91
C PRO A 3 10.45 -10.42 -32.65
N ARG A 4 9.15 -10.62 -32.47
CA ARG A 4 8.42 -10.23 -31.25
C ARG A 4 8.92 -11.16 -30.14
N ALA A 5 9.66 -10.60 -29.18
CA ALA A 5 10.22 -11.35 -28.05
C ALA A 5 9.15 -12.26 -27.43
N SER A 6 9.55 -13.50 -27.14
CA SER A 6 8.74 -14.55 -26.54
C SER A 6 8.01 -14.02 -25.30
N LYS A 7 6.68 -14.09 -25.31
CA LYS A 7 5.85 -13.84 -24.14
C LYS A 7 6.18 -14.91 -23.10
N SER A 8 7.01 -14.61 -22.10
CA SER A 8 7.08 -15.46 -20.91
C SER A 8 5.67 -15.51 -20.30
N PRO A 9 5.16 -16.70 -19.94
CA PRO A 9 3.85 -16.80 -19.29
C PRO A 9 3.90 -16.07 -17.95
N VAL A 10 2.87 -15.27 -17.68
CA VAL A 10 2.67 -14.69 -16.36
C VAL A 10 2.27 -15.86 -15.46
N THR A 11 3.15 -16.26 -14.55
CA THR A 11 2.88 -17.35 -13.61
C THR A 11 2.34 -16.80 -12.30
N PRO A 12 1.56 -17.59 -11.53
CA PRO A 12 1.07 -17.18 -10.21
C PRO A 12 2.19 -16.73 -9.26
N GLU A 13 3.37 -17.35 -9.33
CA GLU A 13 4.52 -17.00 -8.50
C GLU A 13 5.02 -15.57 -8.79
N ILE A 14 4.99 -15.14 -10.05
CA ILE A 14 5.37 -13.77 -10.43
C ILE A 14 4.31 -12.77 -9.92
N ILE A 15 3.02 -13.11 -10.01
CA ILE A 15 1.93 -12.26 -9.51
C ILE A 15 2.07 -12.05 -8.00
N ILE A 16 2.27 -13.14 -7.25
CA ILE A 16 2.46 -13.11 -5.79
C ILE A 16 3.69 -12.28 -5.44
N LYS A 17 4.82 -12.50 -6.13
CA LYS A 17 6.05 -11.73 -5.88
C LYS A 17 5.84 -10.23 -6.09
N ILE A 18 5.14 -9.82 -7.16
CA ILE A 18 4.82 -8.40 -7.41
C ILE A 18 3.89 -7.86 -6.31
N TYR A 19 2.87 -8.63 -5.92
CA TYR A 19 1.96 -8.25 -4.84
C TYR A 19 2.70 -7.99 -3.53
N ASP A 20 3.56 -8.92 -3.10
CA ASP A 20 4.34 -8.80 -1.87
C ASP A 20 5.27 -7.58 -1.92
N MET A 21 5.95 -7.35 -3.05
CA MET A 21 6.84 -6.20 -3.22
C MET A 21 6.10 -4.87 -3.12
N VAL A 22 4.91 -4.76 -3.74
CA VAL A 22 4.09 -3.54 -3.70
C VAL A 22 3.54 -3.28 -2.30
N LEU A 23 3.12 -4.33 -1.58
CA LEU A 23 2.63 -4.19 -0.20
C LEU A 23 3.71 -3.74 0.77
N VAL A 24 4.93 -4.26 0.63
CA VAL A 24 6.05 -3.91 1.52
C VAL A 24 6.56 -2.49 1.23
N HIS A 25 6.52 -2.05 -0.04
CA HIS A 25 7.11 -0.78 -0.46
C HIS A 25 6.10 0.13 -1.16
N ARG A 26 5.54 1.08 -0.40
CA ARG A 26 4.56 2.07 -0.86
C ARG A 26 5.00 2.98 -2.03
N ARG A 27 6.26 2.97 -2.43
CA ARG A 27 6.85 3.83 -3.48
C ARG A 27 7.58 3.04 -4.58
N VAL A 28 7.34 1.74 -4.67
CA VAL A 28 7.96 0.90 -5.70
C VAL A 28 7.68 1.44 -7.10
N GLU A 29 8.73 1.51 -7.90
CA GLU A 29 8.62 1.90 -9.30
C GLU A 29 8.39 0.66 -10.19
N VAL A 30 7.61 0.83 -11.27
CA VAL A 30 7.37 -0.24 -12.25
C VAL A 30 8.68 -0.79 -12.81
N ARG A 31 9.67 0.09 -12.99
CA ARG A 31 11.00 -0.28 -13.46
C ARG A 31 11.73 -1.20 -12.48
N GLU A 32 11.65 -0.91 -11.19
CA GLU A 32 12.27 -1.74 -10.16
C GLU A 32 11.62 -3.13 -10.12
N LEU A 33 10.29 -3.21 -10.24
CA LEU A 33 9.58 -4.48 -10.38
C LEU A 33 10.01 -5.26 -11.62
N ALA A 34 10.14 -4.59 -12.76
CA ALA A 34 10.57 -5.20 -14.02
C ALA A 34 11.98 -5.79 -13.89
N GLU A 35 12.90 -5.07 -13.24
CA GLU A 35 14.28 -5.52 -12.99
C GLU A 35 14.31 -6.75 -12.06
N ILE A 36 13.56 -6.73 -10.94
CA ILE A 36 13.56 -7.81 -9.93
C ILE A 36 12.81 -9.07 -10.38
N THR A 37 11.79 -8.92 -11.22
CA THR A 37 11.01 -10.04 -11.75
C THR A 37 11.45 -10.49 -13.15
N CYS A 38 12.39 -9.75 -13.75
CA CYS A 38 12.91 -9.99 -15.11
C CYS A 38 11.80 -10.06 -16.18
N ILE A 39 10.73 -9.27 -16.03
CA ILE A 39 9.67 -9.12 -17.04
C ILE A 39 9.63 -7.68 -17.55
N SER A 40 8.97 -7.44 -18.69
CA SER A 40 8.89 -6.09 -19.25
C SER A 40 7.99 -5.18 -18.42
N ASN A 41 8.22 -3.85 -18.48
CA ASN A 41 7.38 -2.86 -17.80
C ASN A 41 5.89 -3.00 -18.20
N GLU A 42 5.61 -3.33 -19.46
CA GLU A 42 4.25 -3.56 -19.93
C GLU A 42 3.60 -4.74 -19.23
N ARG A 43 4.37 -5.82 -18.96
CA ARG A 43 3.87 -6.98 -18.22
C ARG A 43 3.60 -6.65 -16.75
N VAL A 44 4.48 -5.88 -16.13
CA VAL A 44 4.25 -5.38 -14.75
C VAL A 44 2.96 -4.56 -14.71
N HIS A 45 2.76 -3.64 -15.65
CA HIS A 45 1.51 -2.87 -15.75
C HIS A 45 0.28 -3.76 -15.92
N CYS A 46 0.33 -4.78 -16.80
CA CYS A 46 -0.77 -5.73 -16.95
C CYS A 46 -1.06 -6.48 -15.65
N ILE A 47 -0.03 -6.92 -14.91
CA ILE A 47 -0.22 -7.65 -13.65
C ILE A 47 -0.85 -6.74 -12.59
N LEU A 48 -0.31 -5.53 -12.41
CA LEU A 48 -0.85 -4.58 -11.44
C LEU A 48 -2.32 -4.28 -11.72
N HIS A 49 -2.67 -3.97 -12.97
CA HIS A 49 -4.01 -3.53 -13.33
C HIS A 49 -5.01 -4.68 -13.52
N ASN A 50 -4.64 -5.75 -14.23
CA ASN A 50 -5.60 -6.79 -14.63
C ASN A 50 -5.67 -7.95 -13.63
N GLU A 51 -4.53 -8.34 -13.04
CA GLU A 51 -4.46 -9.50 -12.15
C GLU A 51 -4.64 -9.10 -10.69
N LEU A 52 -4.05 -7.96 -10.28
CA LEU A 52 -4.13 -7.45 -8.91
C LEU A 52 -5.20 -6.37 -8.72
N HIS A 53 -5.84 -5.91 -9.80
CA HIS A 53 -6.86 -4.84 -9.78
C HIS A 53 -6.40 -3.57 -9.05
N MET A 54 -5.11 -3.25 -9.15
CA MET A 54 -4.51 -2.08 -8.56
C MET A 54 -4.43 -0.95 -9.57
N GLU A 55 -4.87 0.23 -9.14
CA GLU A 55 -4.76 1.46 -9.91
C GLU A 55 -3.90 2.48 -9.16
N LYS A 56 -3.17 3.28 -9.93
CA LYS A 56 -2.40 4.38 -9.35
C LYS A 56 -3.36 5.47 -8.90
N LEU A 57 -3.45 5.67 -7.59
CA LEU A 57 -4.11 6.84 -7.04
C LEU A 57 -3.31 8.10 -7.41
N SER A 58 -4.00 9.09 -7.99
CA SER A 58 -3.44 10.43 -8.15
C SER A 58 -3.16 11.04 -6.78
N HIS A 59 -2.23 11.99 -6.70
CA HIS A 59 -1.82 12.58 -5.43
C HIS A 59 -2.99 13.31 -4.78
N ILE A 60 -3.57 12.72 -3.74
CA ILE A 60 -4.58 13.34 -2.89
C ILE A 60 -3.85 14.38 -2.00
N PRO A 61 -4.28 15.66 -1.96
CA PRO A 61 -3.74 16.65 -1.04
C PRO A 61 -3.73 16.12 0.40
N PRO A 62 -2.73 16.46 1.24
CA PRO A 62 -2.67 15.97 2.62
C PRO A 62 -3.96 16.21 3.42
N ASP A 63 -4.60 17.36 3.23
CA ASP A 63 -5.88 17.70 3.89
C ASP A 63 -7.06 16.81 3.47
N LEU A 64 -6.89 16.04 2.39
CA LEU A 64 -7.85 15.08 1.85
C LEU A 64 -7.36 13.63 2.00
N ALA A 65 -6.21 13.37 2.61
CA ALA A 65 -5.78 12.01 2.89
C ALA A 65 -6.48 11.50 4.15
N TYR A 66 -7.22 10.38 4.05
CA TYR A 66 -7.90 9.72 5.19
C TYR A 66 -7.01 9.61 6.43
N SER A 67 -5.74 9.26 6.22
CA SER A 67 -4.74 9.16 7.27
C SER A 67 -4.54 10.47 8.03
N ASP A 68 -4.37 11.58 7.32
CA ASP A 68 -4.00 12.86 7.91
C ASP A 68 -5.20 13.60 8.52
N TYR A 69 -6.39 13.48 7.92
CA TYR A 69 -7.57 14.21 8.37
C TYR A 69 -8.39 13.48 9.46
N TYR A 70 -8.43 12.14 9.44
CA TYR A 70 -9.32 11.35 10.31
C TYR A 70 -8.53 10.47 11.28
N LEU A 71 -7.64 9.62 10.75
CA LEU A 71 -6.98 8.59 11.55
C LEU A 71 -5.91 9.15 12.49
N PHE A 72 -4.96 9.93 11.97
CA PHE A 72 -3.84 10.46 12.75
C PHE A 72 -4.23 11.44 13.84
N PRO A 73 -5.22 12.34 13.68
CA PRO A 73 -5.68 13.18 14.78
C PRO A 73 -6.19 12.35 15.97
N LYS A 74 -7.00 11.31 15.70
CA LYS A 74 -7.53 10.43 16.75
C LYS A 74 -6.43 9.57 17.39
N LEU A 75 -5.49 9.05 16.59
CA LEU A 75 -4.31 8.34 17.11
C LEU A 75 -3.42 9.24 17.97
N LYS A 76 -3.20 10.51 17.57
CA LYS A 76 -2.44 11.48 18.36
C LYS A 76 -3.08 11.74 19.72
N ILE A 77 -4.42 11.83 19.77
CA ILE A 77 -5.16 11.99 21.03
C ILE A 77 -4.96 10.75 21.91
N PHE A 78 -5.06 9.55 21.34
CA PHE A 78 -4.84 8.30 22.08
C PHE A 78 -3.42 8.22 22.68
N LEU A 79 -2.40 8.66 21.93
CA LEU A 79 -1.01 8.66 22.38
C LEU A 79 -0.64 9.88 23.26
N ALA A 80 -1.53 10.87 23.40
CA ALA A 80 -1.21 12.11 24.09
C ALA A 80 -0.87 11.86 25.58
N GLY A 81 0.24 12.44 26.04
CA GLY A 81 0.70 12.30 27.42
C GLY A 81 1.44 10.99 27.73
N GLN A 82 1.44 10.02 26.82
CA GLN A 82 2.22 8.79 26.96
C GLN A 82 3.70 9.07 26.69
N LYS A 83 4.60 8.45 27.48
CA LYS A 83 6.05 8.51 27.28
C LYS A 83 6.61 7.11 27.12
N PHE A 84 7.25 6.87 25.98
CA PHE A 84 7.86 5.58 25.65
C PHE A 84 9.38 5.67 25.75
N ARG A 85 10.02 4.63 26.28
CA ARG A 85 11.49 4.54 26.36
C ARG A 85 12.08 3.76 25.20
N LEU A 86 11.27 2.88 24.59
CA LEU A 86 11.68 1.97 23.53
C LEU A 86 10.70 2.02 22.36
N ASN A 87 11.20 1.76 21.15
CA ASN A 87 10.38 1.72 19.95
C ASN A 87 9.36 0.58 19.99
N GLU A 88 9.70 -0.57 20.60
CA GLU A 88 8.76 -1.69 20.73
C GLU A 88 7.50 -1.31 21.52
N GLN A 89 7.64 -0.44 22.53
CA GLN A 89 6.50 0.02 23.32
C GLN A 89 5.55 0.88 22.48
N VAL A 90 6.10 1.74 21.61
CA VAL A 90 5.31 2.55 20.67
C VAL A 90 4.55 1.64 19.71
N ILE A 91 5.23 0.64 19.14
CA ILE A 91 4.62 -0.32 18.21
C ILE A 91 3.48 -1.09 18.88
N GLN A 92 3.71 -1.62 20.09
CA GLN A 92 2.69 -2.35 20.83
C GLN A 92 1.46 -1.49 21.15
N GLU A 93 1.66 -0.24 21.56
CA GLU A 93 0.57 0.65 21.92
C GLU A 93 -0.24 1.09 20.69
N ILE A 94 0.43 1.32 19.56
CA ILE A 94 -0.23 1.57 18.28
C ILE A 94 -1.03 0.33 17.83
N ASN A 95 -0.47 -0.88 17.96
CA ASN A 95 -1.20 -2.10 17.60
C ASN A 95 -2.47 -2.27 18.43
N LYS A 96 -2.43 -2.04 19.75
CA LYS A 96 -3.62 -2.06 20.61
C LYS A 96 -4.69 -1.07 20.15
N TYR A 97 -4.27 0.13 19.74
CA TYR A 97 -5.19 1.13 19.19
C TYR A 97 -5.92 0.60 17.96
N PHE A 98 -5.22 -0.07 17.05
CA PHE A 98 -5.83 -0.62 15.84
C PHE A 98 -6.66 -1.89 16.08
N GLU A 99 -6.29 -2.74 17.05
CA GLU A 99 -7.00 -3.98 17.39
C GLU A 99 -8.45 -3.75 17.82
N VAL A 100 -8.77 -2.58 18.38
CA VAL A 100 -10.12 -2.24 18.84
C VAL A 100 -10.96 -1.50 17.79
N LEU A 101 -10.39 -1.17 16.64
CA LEU A 101 -11.10 -0.46 15.57
C LEU A 101 -11.83 -1.46 14.66
N GLU A 102 -13.13 -1.27 14.50
CA GLU A 102 -13.92 -2.03 13.54
C GLU A 102 -13.76 -1.51 12.11
N GLU A 103 -14.10 -2.34 11.12
CA GLU A 103 -14.08 -1.94 9.70
C GLU A 103 -14.92 -0.68 9.43
N SER A 104 -16.02 -0.52 10.17
CA SER A 104 -16.93 0.64 10.10
C SER A 104 -16.20 1.97 10.35
N TYR A 105 -15.22 1.99 11.25
CA TYR A 105 -14.41 3.16 11.56
C TYR A 105 -13.58 3.63 10.35
N PHE A 106 -13.00 2.69 9.61
CA PHE A 106 -12.23 3.00 8.41
C PHE A 106 -13.14 3.43 7.27
N ARG A 107 -14.27 2.73 7.10
CA ARG A 107 -15.28 3.10 6.09
C ARG A 107 -15.79 4.52 6.31
N GLU A 108 -16.14 4.89 7.54
CA GLU A 108 -16.66 6.22 7.87
C GLU A 108 -15.72 7.33 7.38
N GLY A 109 -14.43 7.23 7.69
CA GLY A 109 -13.49 8.25 7.24
C GLY A 109 -13.09 8.13 5.76
N ILE A 110 -13.27 7.00 5.08
CA ILE A 110 -13.15 7.00 3.61
C ILE A 110 -14.36 7.70 2.99
N THR A 111 -15.57 7.46 3.51
CA THR A 111 -16.81 8.08 2.99
C THR A 111 -16.92 9.57 3.29
N ASN A 112 -16.23 10.07 4.31
CA ASN A 112 -16.21 11.49 4.68
C ASN A 112 -15.16 12.31 3.90
N LEU A 113 -14.46 11.70 2.93
CA LEU A 113 -13.65 12.42 1.96
C LEU A 113 -14.57 13.31 1.11
N LYS A 114 -14.40 14.63 1.22
CA LYS A 114 -15.17 15.65 0.48
C LYS A 114 -14.55 15.95 -0.87
#